data_AF-A0A8K0WZW0-F1
#
_entry.id   AF-A0A8K0WZW0-F1
#
_cell.length_a   1.000
_cell.length_b   1.000
_cell.length_c   1.000
_cell.angle_alpha   90.00
_cell.angle_beta   90.00
_cell.angle_gamma   90.00
#
_symmetry.space_group_name_H-M   'P 1'
#
loop_
_entity.id
_entity.type
_entity.pdbx_description
1 polymer ?
#
loop_
_entity_poly.entity_id
_entity_poly.type
_entity_poly.pdbx_seq_one_letter_code
_entity_poly.pdbx_strand_id
1 'polypeptide(L)'
;MPPKKQNRPNGAVMKPGNSTKSSPVNPAPVSKSNKRKSDESNANVNGVNGKRHKGSPDQQNGLPVNRKDWAYDELLRAAVEPLSTKDIDEWDGWVELESDPAFLSSMLADCGVRNVKVEELISMEDDNLVLLSQPFFGLIFLHECQPESDEEAAEDDEDSDDVWFANQTIDNACATIALMNIIMNCPQVDLGPELQKFKDETEEFSSPLKGQALGSNSFIRKNHNSLARRIDVFNSDLNLQAGLRKFTASKTRESPPKKKKKKAASVEEPEPGTQGYHYVAYVEVKGWIWRLDGLKAPVKLGRVPDGENLISAARPYIQAHIATFNDSVYFSLMVLSESPLARTIAQLAQTVVHFDELSTRAGSDPQLAALLQASEQPRVRLGLGLRQYGLTHDILNNVQTDGEFLQKVTDPEADMNELYQLYLDLINEQKMLLGSHRDETGILNASRRTYDSRKHDALAMINRWVEAIGAHGKLEKFASGTLDATDVAGEQAAADVAQAAEADEGEEADEAEAAEEGIEANGANGANGNEADEDDDGTTLIDSDDPDA
;
A
#
# COMPACT_ATOMS: atom_id res chain seq x y z
N MET A 1 -34.75 -18.10 -41.96
CA MET A 1 -34.20 -18.56 -43.26
C MET A 1 -33.58 -17.37 -43.98
N PRO A 2 -32.34 -17.43 -44.50
CA PRO A 2 -31.70 -16.31 -45.19
C PRO A 2 -31.75 -16.41 -46.74
N PRO A 3 -31.79 -15.29 -47.48
CA PRO A 3 -31.34 -15.22 -48.87
C PRO A 3 -29.80 -15.12 -48.90
N LYS A 4 -29.06 -16.07 -49.46
CA LYS A 4 -28.80 -16.37 -50.90
C LYS A 4 -27.84 -15.38 -51.59
N LYS A 5 -26.68 -15.93 -51.98
CA LYS A 5 -25.58 -15.30 -52.72
C LYS A 5 -25.94 -14.99 -54.19
N GLN A 6 -25.27 -14.01 -54.78
CA GLN A 6 -24.94 -13.96 -56.21
C GLN A 6 -23.41 -13.97 -56.42
N ASN A 7 -22.94 -14.13 -57.66
CA ASN A 7 -21.69 -14.86 -57.94
C ASN A 7 -21.05 -14.52 -59.30
N ARG A 8 -19.72 -14.27 -59.33
CA ARG A 8 -18.80 -14.34 -60.51
C ARG A 8 -18.93 -13.23 -61.59
N PRO A 9 -17.98 -13.05 -62.54
CA PRO A 9 -16.97 -14.01 -63.07
C PRO A 9 -15.48 -13.56 -63.13
N ASN A 10 -14.64 -14.33 -63.85
CA ASN A 10 -13.16 -14.36 -63.78
C ASN A 10 -12.42 -13.87 -65.06
N GLY A 11 -11.13 -13.53 -64.91
CA GLY A 11 -10.03 -13.60 -65.91
C GLY A 11 -8.75 -13.00 -65.31
N ALA A 12 -7.57 -13.61 -65.17
CA ALA A 12 -6.76 -14.58 -65.95
C ALA A 12 -6.12 -13.97 -67.22
N VAL A 13 -4.84 -14.16 -67.58
CA VAL A 13 -3.77 -15.13 -67.17
C VAL A 13 -2.51 -14.33 -66.70
N MET A 14 -1.23 -14.73 -66.49
CA MET A 14 -0.37 -15.91 -66.78
C MET A 14 0.82 -16.04 -65.75
N LYS A 15 2.04 -16.44 -66.16
CA LYS A 15 3.29 -16.70 -65.38
C LYS A 15 4.55 -16.48 -66.25
N PRO A 16 5.80 -16.36 -65.71
CA PRO A 16 6.64 -17.47 -65.15
C PRO A 16 6.70 -17.52 -63.60
N GLY A 17 7.57 -18.25 -62.87
CA GLY A 17 8.59 -19.28 -63.20
C GLY A 17 10.07 -18.82 -63.02
N ASN A 18 11.03 -19.59 -62.49
CA ASN A 18 11.04 -20.90 -61.79
C ASN A 18 12.42 -21.13 -61.06
N SER A 19 12.58 -22.24 -60.32
CA SER A 19 13.80 -22.72 -59.59
C SER A 19 14.15 -21.98 -58.27
N THR A 20 14.71 -22.58 -57.20
CA THR A 20 15.07 -24.00 -56.91
C THR A 20 14.88 -24.30 -55.40
N LYS A 21 14.83 -25.58 -54.98
CA LYS A 21 14.72 -25.98 -53.56
C LYS A 21 16.04 -26.51 -52.98
N SER A 22 16.29 -26.27 -51.69
CA SER A 22 17.27 -26.99 -50.86
C SER A 22 16.79 -27.05 -49.40
N SER A 23 16.95 -28.19 -48.72
CA SER A 23 16.53 -28.41 -47.33
C SER A 23 17.75 -28.61 -46.41
N PRO A 24 17.71 -28.12 -45.15
CA PRO A 24 18.67 -28.53 -44.11
C PRO A 24 18.30 -29.91 -43.52
N VAL A 25 19.22 -30.49 -42.75
CA VAL A 25 19.21 -31.92 -42.35
C VAL A 25 19.43 -32.07 -40.83
N ASN A 26 18.68 -32.99 -40.20
CA ASN A 26 18.85 -33.38 -38.80
C ASN A 26 20.14 -34.22 -38.56
N PRO A 27 20.92 -33.95 -37.51
CA PRO A 27 21.91 -34.87 -36.97
C PRO A 27 21.45 -35.52 -35.65
N ALA A 28 21.59 -36.85 -35.55
CA ALA A 28 21.47 -37.63 -34.32
C ALA A 28 22.22 -38.98 -34.48
N PRO A 29 22.42 -39.76 -33.41
CA PRO A 29 23.41 -39.53 -32.36
C PRO A 29 24.58 -40.54 -32.44
N VAL A 30 25.68 -40.28 -31.73
CA VAL A 30 26.85 -41.19 -31.67
C VAL A 30 27.11 -41.67 -30.24
N SER A 31 27.64 -42.89 -30.10
CA SER A 31 27.58 -43.70 -28.88
C SER A 31 28.93 -43.91 -28.16
N LYS A 32 28.85 -44.56 -26.99
CA LYS A 32 29.92 -44.69 -25.97
C LYS A 32 31.15 -45.47 -26.45
N SER A 33 32.33 -45.12 -25.93
CA SER A 33 33.42 -46.08 -25.72
C SER A 33 34.18 -45.79 -24.41
N ASN A 34 34.74 -46.84 -23.78
CA ASN A 34 35.46 -46.77 -22.50
C ASN A 34 36.97 -46.92 -22.72
N LYS A 35 37.79 -46.22 -21.93
CA LYS A 35 39.16 -46.66 -21.59
C LYS A 35 39.59 -46.13 -20.21
N ARG A 36 40.50 -46.88 -19.57
CA ARG A 36 41.10 -46.61 -18.24
C ARG A 36 42.62 -46.45 -18.39
N LYS A 37 43.28 -45.97 -17.31
CA LYS A 37 44.73 -45.78 -17.11
C LYS A 37 45.29 -44.50 -17.75
N SER A 38 46.28 -43.81 -17.17
CA SER A 38 46.97 -44.02 -15.87
C SER A 38 47.68 -42.75 -15.40
N ASP A 39 47.76 -42.59 -14.06
CA ASP A 39 48.89 -42.19 -13.20
C ASP A 39 49.92 -41.09 -13.62
N GLU A 40 50.42 -40.39 -12.59
CA GLU A 40 51.60 -39.49 -12.54
C GLU A 40 51.51 -38.10 -13.22
N SER A 41 52.16 -37.03 -12.72
CA SER A 41 52.66 -36.72 -11.34
C SER A 41 53.03 -35.22 -11.21
N ASN A 42 53.43 -34.81 -9.99
CA ASN A 42 54.08 -33.54 -9.59
C ASN A 42 53.26 -32.23 -9.48
N ALA A 43 53.60 -31.26 -8.60
CA ALA A 43 54.02 -31.31 -7.18
C ALA A 43 54.33 -29.89 -6.63
N ASN A 44 53.66 -29.49 -5.53
CA ASN A 44 54.21 -28.79 -4.33
C ASN A 44 53.03 -28.38 -3.40
N VAL A 45 52.99 -28.55 -2.06
CA VAL A 45 53.99 -28.51 -0.96
C VAL A 45 54.45 -27.07 -0.69
N ASN A 46 54.25 -26.38 0.44
CA ASN A 46 53.54 -26.55 1.75
C ASN A 46 53.10 -25.11 2.18
N GLY A 47 52.34 -24.78 3.24
CA GLY A 47 51.74 -25.51 4.38
C GLY A 47 51.81 -24.65 5.67
N VAL A 48 50.96 -24.92 6.67
CA VAL A 48 51.00 -24.44 8.09
C VAL A 48 50.43 -23.04 8.46
N ASN A 49 49.41 -23.05 9.34
CA ASN A 49 48.92 -22.09 10.35
C ASN A 49 49.13 -20.56 10.25
N GLY A 50 48.04 -19.80 10.45
CA GLY A 50 48.13 -18.41 10.92
C GLY A 50 46.80 -17.67 11.16
N LYS A 51 46.33 -17.63 12.42
CA LYS A 51 45.45 -16.60 13.03
C LYS A 51 44.27 -16.06 12.20
N ARG A 52 43.04 -16.54 12.48
CA ARG A 52 41.85 -15.66 12.41
C ARG A 52 42.00 -14.57 13.48
N HIS A 53 41.71 -13.31 13.15
CA HIS A 53 41.67 -12.23 14.13
C HIS A 53 40.52 -12.41 15.11
N LYS A 54 40.72 -11.98 16.36
CA LYS A 54 39.62 -11.76 17.30
C LYS A 54 38.99 -10.40 16.98
N GLY A 55 37.73 -10.41 16.55
CA GLY A 55 36.81 -9.31 16.83
C GLY A 55 36.36 -9.35 18.30
N SER A 56 35.69 -8.31 18.75
CA SER A 56 35.08 -8.24 20.09
C SER A 56 33.96 -9.29 20.27
N PRO A 57 33.63 -9.68 21.50
CA PRO A 57 32.42 -10.44 21.76
C PRO A 57 31.20 -9.51 21.66
N ASP A 58 30.38 -9.67 20.63
CA ASP A 58 29.01 -9.17 20.67
C ASP A 58 28.25 -9.86 21.80
N GLN A 59 27.39 -9.11 22.48
CA GLN A 59 26.49 -9.63 23.52
C GLN A 59 25.27 -10.29 22.87
N GLN A 60 25.49 -11.27 22.00
CA GLN A 60 24.42 -12.15 21.53
C GLN A 60 23.95 -13.03 22.68
N ASN A 61 22.70 -12.81 23.11
CA ASN A 61 22.03 -13.65 24.10
C ASN A 61 22.14 -15.13 23.70
N GLY A 62 22.51 -15.99 24.65
CA GLY A 62 23.07 -17.32 24.41
C GLY A 62 22.10 -18.42 23.95
N LEU A 63 21.19 -18.11 23.02
CA LEU A 63 20.18 -19.02 22.50
C LEU A 63 20.79 -20.07 21.53
N PRO A 64 20.32 -21.33 21.53
CA PRO A 64 20.80 -22.34 20.59
C PRO A 64 20.46 -22.00 19.13
N VAL A 65 21.43 -22.10 18.23
CA VAL A 65 21.28 -21.84 16.78
C VAL A 65 20.30 -22.82 16.09
N ASN A 66 19.86 -23.88 16.77
CA ASN A 66 18.89 -24.86 16.28
C ASN A 66 17.64 -24.86 17.18
N ARG A 67 16.51 -24.33 16.68
CA ARG A 67 15.22 -24.29 17.42
C ARG A 67 14.67 -25.68 17.82
N LYS A 68 15.25 -26.79 17.35
CA LYS A 68 14.87 -28.16 17.79
C LYS A 68 15.46 -28.58 19.13
N ASP A 69 16.46 -27.86 19.62
CA ASP A 69 17.15 -28.15 20.90
C ASP A 69 16.66 -27.24 22.04
N TRP A 70 15.66 -26.38 21.78
CA TRP A 70 15.06 -25.44 22.73
C TRP A 70 14.05 -26.15 23.66
N ALA A 71 13.85 -25.60 24.86
CA ALA A 71 12.78 -26.01 25.76
C ALA A 71 11.39 -25.58 25.24
N TYR A 72 10.33 -26.23 25.73
CA TYR A 72 8.95 -25.86 25.37
C TYR A 72 8.64 -24.41 25.73
N ASP A 73 9.05 -23.95 26.90
CA ASP A 73 8.76 -22.61 27.41
C ASP A 73 9.52 -21.53 26.61
N GLU A 74 10.75 -21.83 26.15
CA GLU A 74 11.53 -20.97 25.24
C GLU A 74 10.87 -20.87 23.85
N LEU A 75 10.36 -21.99 23.33
CA LEU A 75 9.62 -22.04 22.07
C LEU A 75 8.28 -21.31 22.16
N LEU A 76 7.57 -21.43 23.28
CA LEU A 76 6.31 -20.74 23.52
C LEU A 76 6.54 -19.23 23.59
N ARG A 77 7.52 -18.77 24.37
CA ARG A 77 7.86 -17.33 24.46
C ARG A 77 8.14 -16.73 23.07
N ALA A 78 9.04 -17.33 22.29
CA ALA A 78 9.38 -16.85 20.95
C ALA A 78 8.28 -17.07 19.88
N ALA A 79 7.18 -17.75 20.24
CA ALA A 79 5.99 -17.91 19.41
C ALA A 79 4.86 -16.92 19.75
N VAL A 80 4.90 -16.27 20.93
CA VAL A 80 3.92 -15.26 21.35
C VAL A 80 4.48 -13.82 21.38
N GLU A 81 5.81 -13.68 21.33
CA GLU A 81 6.54 -12.42 21.17
C GLU A 81 6.12 -11.68 19.87
N PRO A 82 6.01 -10.33 19.84
CA PRO A 82 5.69 -9.58 18.62
C PRO A 82 6.69 -9.82 17.48
N LEU A 83 6.32 -9.53 16.23
CA LEU A 83 7.27 -9.58 15.11
C LEU A 83 8.19 -8.37 15.11
N SER A 84 9.50 -8.60 15.16
CA SER A 84 10.47 -7.51 14.98
C SER A 84 10.54 -7.08 13.51
N THR A 85 10.94 -5.83 13.26
CA THR A 85 11.21 -5.33 11.90
C THR A 85 12.24 -6.20 11.15
N LYS A 86 13.13 -6.85 11.90
CA LYS A 86 14.10 -7.81 11.40
C LYS A 86 13.46 -9.17 11.02
N ASP A 87 12.53 -9.70 11.82
CA ASP A 87 11.79 -10.93 11.45
C ASP A 87 11.03 -10.73 10.13
N ILE A 88 10.45 -9.53 9.93
CA ILE A 88 9.75 -9.13 8.70
C ILE A 88 10.71 -9.06 7.49
N ASP A 89 11.93 -8.57 7.69
CA ASP A 89 12.95 -8.48 6.62
C ASP A 89 13.57 -9.85 6.27
N GLU A 90 13.77 -10.73 7.26
CA GLU A 90 14.35 -12.07 7.07
C GLU A 90 13.33 -13.11 6.57
N TRP A 91 12.01 -12.89 6.71
CA TRP A 91 10.98 -13.83 6.21
C TRP A 91 10.71 -13.64 4.70
N ASP A 92 10.73 -14.75 3.96
CA ASP A 92 10.54 -14.74 2.50
C ASP A 92 9.07 -14.77 2.04
N GLY A 93 8.13 -14.97 2.96
CA GLY A 93 6.71 -15.13 2.68
C GLY A 93 5.92 -13.81 2.60
N TRP A 94 4.62 -13.96 2.32
CA TRP A 94 3.63 -12.89 2.25
C TRP A 94 2.43 -13.29 3.12
N VAL A 95 1.87 -12.36 3.90
CA VAL A 95 0.65 -12.59 4.71
C VAL A 95 -0.61 -12.30 3.90
N GLU A 96 -1.73 -12.88 4.32
CA GLU A 96 -3.04 -12.47 3.78
C GLU A 96 -3.42 -11.12 4.43
N LEU A 97 -3.67 -10.11 3.60
CA LEU A 97 -4.06 -8.77 4.06
C LEU A 97 -5.58 -8.61 4.12
N GLU A 98 -6.05 -7.98 5.19
CA GLU A 98 -7.45 -7.61 5.40
C GLU A 98 -7.86 -6.50 4.41
N SER A 99 -9.09 -6.61 3.89
CA SER A 99 -9.64 -5.73 2.85
C SER A 99 -10.12 -4.38 3.40
N ASP A 100 -9.20 -3.59 3.94
CA ASP A 100 -9.51 -2.29 4.56
C ASP A 100 -8.84 -1.11 3.80
N PRO A 101 -9.57 -0.05 3.44
CA PRO A 101 -9.04 1.09 2.69
C PRO A 101 -7.98 1.90 3.46
N ALA A 102 -8.03 1.93 4.79
CA ALA A 102 -6.99 2.56 5.61
C ALA A 102 -5.68 1.77 5.59
N PHE A 103 -5.74 0.43 5.55
CA PHE A 103 -4.55 -0.41 5.39
C PHE A 103 -3.92 -0.22 4.00
N LEU A 104 -4.73 -0.25 2.93
CA LEU A 104 -4.22 -0.05 1.58
C LEU A 104 -3.66 1.37 1.38
N SER A 105 -4.32 2.40 1.91
CA SER A 105 -3.81 3.79 1.91
C SER A 105 -2.48 3.93 2.63
N SER A 106 -2.37 3.35 3.84
CA SER A 106 -1.16 3.46 4.66
C SER A 106 0.00 2.65 4.06
N MET A 107 -0.26 1.49 3.45
CA MET A 107 0.75 0.72 2.72
C MET A 107 1.27 1.48 1.49
N LEU A 108 0.43 2.19 0.74
CA LEU A 108 0.87 3.07 -0.35
C LEU A 108 1.78 4.21 0.17
N ALA A 109 1.39 4.87 1.26
CA ALA A 109 2.18 5.93 1.87
C ALA A 109 3.54 5.44 2.41
N ASP A 110 3.57 4.28 3.08
CA ASP A 110 4.80 3.66 3.60
C ASP A 110 5.70 3.14 2.43
N CYS A 111 5.12 2.79 1.27
CA CYS A 111 5.86 2.56 0.02
C CYS A 111 6.42 3.86 -0.63
N GLY A 112 6.09 5.04 -0.10
CA GLY A 112 6.57 6.34 -0.59
C GLY A 112 5.68 7.01 -1.64
N VAL A 113 4.50 6.45 -1.94
CA VAL A 113 3.53 7.04 -2.89
C VAL A 113 2.88 8.26 -2.26
N ARG A 114 2.76 9.37 -3.01
CA ARG A 114 2.21 10.63 -2.49
C ARG A 114 0.89 11.02 -3.15
N ASN A 115 0.08 11.75 -2.38
CA ASN A 115 -1.20 12.33 -2.79
C ASN A 115 -2.23 11.30 -3.31
N VAL A 116 -2.09 10.02 -2.96
CA VAL A 116 -3.06 8.96 -3.22
C VAL A 116 -3.70 8.54 -1.90
N LYS A 117 -5.01 8.31 -1.91
CA LYS A 117 -5.72 7.56 -0.85
C LYS A 117 -6.63 6.50 -1.47
N VAL A 118 -7.08 5.58 -0.63
CA VAL A 118 -8.07 4.55 -0.96
C VAL A 118 -9.34 4.83 -0.16
N GLU A 119 -10.49 4.86 -0.82
CA GLU A 119 -11.81 5.13 -0.23
C GLU A 119 -12.78 3.99 -0.59
N GLU A 120 -13.66 3.55 0.33
CA GLU A 120 -14.64 2.49 0.04
C GLU A 120 -15.84 3.03 -0.77
N LEU A 121 -16.22 2.30 -1.82
CA LEU A 121 -17.24 2.70 -2.79
C LEU A 121 -18.58 1.98 -2.51
N ILE A 122 -19.36 2.54 -1.58
CA ILE A 122 -20.64 1.98 -1.13
C ILE A 122 -21.71 1.98 -2.25
N SER A 123 -21.71 2.99 -3.13
CA SER A 123 -22.61 3.07 -4.30
C SER A 123 -21.87 3.64 -5.50
N MET A 124 -22.08 3.04 -6.67
CA MET A 124 -21.55 3.52 -7.95
C MET A 124 -22.38 4.67 -8.56
N GLU A 125 -23.48 5.10 -7.94
CA GLU A 125 -24.36 6.16 -8.47
C GLU A 125 -23.70 7.55 -8.43
N ASP A 126 -23.90 8.36 -9.47
CA ASP A 126 -23.16 9.61 -9.69
C ASP A 126 -23.29 10.61 -8.53
N ASP A 127 -24.45 10.69 -7.86
CA ASP A 127 -24.66 11.54 -6.68
C ASP A 127 -23.75 11.16 -5.48
N ASN A 128 -23.32 9.90 -5.37
CA ASN A 128 -22.37 9.44 -4.35
C ASN A 128 -20.91 9.68 -4.79
N LEU A 129 -20.62 9.62 -6.11
CA LEU A 129 -19.27 9.87 -6.64
C LEU A 129 -18.81 11.33 -6.45
N VAL A 130 -19.74 12.26 -6.24
CA VAL A 130 -19.47 13.66 -5.88
C VAL A 130 -18.99 13.83 -4.44
N LEU A 131 -19.21 12.84 -3.56
CA LEU A 131 -18.74 12.85 -2.17
C LEU A 131 -17.30 12.32 -2.02
N LEU A 132 -16.80 11.59 -3.01
CA LEU A 132 -15.46 11.01 -3.03
C LEU A 132 -14.44 11.97 -3.64
N SER A 133 -13.16 11.81 -3.31
CA SER A 133 -12.13 12.72 -3.83
C SER A 133 -11.81 12.42 -5.29
N GLN A 134 -11.57 13.48 -6.07
CA GLN A 134 -11.34 13.38 -7.53
C GLN A 134 -10.05 14.15 -7.89
N PRO A 135 -9.28 13.70 -8.91
CA PRO A 135 -9.58 12.61 -9.85
C PRO A 135 -9.50 11.19 -9.24
N PHE A 136 -10.18 10.24 -9.89
CA PHE A 136 -10.05 8.82 -9.62
C PHE A 136 -8.90 8.23 -10.47
N PHE A 137 -8.00 7.48 -9.84
CA PHE A 137 -6.85 6.84 -10.50
C PHE A 137 -7.16 5.39 -10.92
N GLY A 138 -7.97 4.69 -10.13
CA GLY A 138 -8.41 3.33 -10.42
C GLY A 138 -9.46 2.83 -9.44
N LEU A 139 -9.96 1.63 -9.69
CA LEU A 139 -10.94 0.95 -8.84
C LEU A 139 -10.46 -0.49 -8.59
N ILE A 140 -10.60 -0.94 -7.34
CA ILE A 140 -10.37 -2.31 -6.91
C ILE A 140 -11.73 -2.97 -6.67
N PHE A 141 -11.92 -4.15 -7.24
CA PHE A 141 -13.05 -5.03 -6.97
C PHE A 141 -12.53 -6.30 -6.30
N LEU A 142 -13.03 -6.58 -5.09
CA LEU A 142 -12.75 -7.81 -4.35
C LEU A 142 -13.99 -8.72 -4.42
N HIS A 143 -13.82 -9.97 -4.82
CA HIS A 143 -14.90 -10.95 -4.88
C HIS A 143 -14.47 -12.36 -4.43
N GLU A 144 -15.42 -13.21 -4.09
CA GLU A 144 -15.17 -14.64 -3.80
C GLU A 144 -14.58 -15.34 -5.05
N CYS A 145 -13.46 -16.04 -4.90
CA CYS A 145 -12.76 -16.70 -6.00
C CYS A 145 -13.46 -18.01 -6.39
N GLN A 146 -14.43 -17.93 -7.31
CA GLN A 146 -15.12 -19.10 -7.83
C GLN A 146 -14.17 -19.99 -8.67
N PRO A 147 -14.32 -21.33 -8.63
CA PRO A 147 -13.53 -22.23 -9.45
C PRO A 147 -13.83 -22.01 -10.94
N GLU A 148 -12.78 -21.79 -11.73
CA GLU A 148 -12.92 -21.36 -13.13
C GLU A 148 -13.72 -22.34 -14.00
N SER A 149 -14.63 -21.80 -14.80
CA SER A 149 -14.98 -22.39 -16.08
C SER A 149 -13.90 -22.01 -17.11
N ASP A 150 -13.48 -22.96 -17.95
CA ASP A 150 -12.44 -22.78 -18.99
C ASP A 150 -12.84 -21.81 -20.14
N GLU A 151 -13.77 -20.88 -19.93
CA GLU A 151 -14.51 -20.15 -20.99
C GLU A 151 -14.03 -18.71 -21.25
N GLU A 152 -13.32 -18.05 -20.33
CA GLU A 152 -12.56 -16.80 -20.60
C GLU A 152 -11.08 -17.09 -20.94
N ALA A 153 -10.85 -18.00 -21.89
CA ALA A 153 -9.54 -18.15 -22.52
C ALA A 153 -9.23 -16.93 -23.40
N ALA A 154 -8.61 -15.91 -22.81
CA ALA A 154 -8.22 -14.69 -23.51
C ALA A 154 -7.31 -15.00 -24.70
N GLU A 155 -7.61 -14.38 -25.85
CA GLU A 155 -6.64 -14.25 -26.94
C GLU A 155 -5.59 -13.21 -26.53
N ASP A 156 -4.31 -13.40 -26.88
CA ASP A 156 -3.25 -12.43 -26.60
C ASP A 156 -3.58 -11.12 -27.37
N ASP A 157 -4.11 -10.13 -26.66
CA ASP A 157 -4.55 -8.86 -27.25
C ASP A 157 -3.30 -8.07 -27.72
N GLU A 158 -3.21 -7.74 -29.01
CA GLU A 158 -2.02 -7.09 -29.61
C GLU A 158 -1.73 -5.71 -28.99
N ASP A 159 -2.73 -5.11 -28.34
CA ASP A 159 -2.64 -3.85 -27.61
C ASP A 159 -2.09 -4.01 -26.16
N SER A 160 -1.76 -5.21 -25.69
CA SER A 160 -1.34 -5.45 -24.29
C SER A 160 -0.01 -4.80 -23.89
N ASP A 161 0.84 -4.41 -24.85
CA ASP A 161 2.05 -3.61 -24.62
C ASP A 161 1.73 -2.15 -24.17
N ASP A 162 0.49 -1.68 -24.27
CA ASP A 162 0.10 -0.32 -23.86
C ASP A 162 0.03 -0.10 -22.33
N VAL A 163 0.03 -1.17 -21.52
CA VAL A 163 -0.30 -1.17 -20.08
C VAL A 163 0.77 -1.89 -19.23
N TRP A 164 1.17 -1.29 -18.10
CA TRP A 164 1.98 -2.00 -17.10
C TRP A 164 1.08 -2.99 -16.36
N PHE A 165 1.30 -4.28 -16.55
CA PHE A 165 0.50 -5.33 -15.91
C PHE A 165 1.41 -6.45 -15.38
N ALA A 166 1.23 -6.78 -14.11
CA ALA A 166 1.89 -7.89 -13.42
C ALA A 166 0.87 -9.01 -13.10
N ASN A 167 1.22 -10.23 -13.48
CA ASN A 167 0.48 -11.42 -13.06
C ASN A 167 0.79 -11.79 -11.60
N GLN A 168 -0.14 -12.48 -10.96
CA GLN A 168 0.06 -13.04 -9.63
C GLN A 168 0.87 -14.34 -9.71
N THR A 169 2.12 -14.26 -9.26
CA THR A 169 3.05 -15.40 -9.17
C THR A 169 3.27 -15.88 -7.73
N ILE A 170 2.59 -15.27 -6.76
CA ILE A 170 2.74 -15.51 -5.31
C ILE A 170 1.36 -15.48 -4.64
N ASP A 171 1.13 -16.40 -3.71
CA ASP A 171 -0.08 -16.47 -2.89
C ASP A 171 -0.16 -15.27 -1.93
N ASN A 172 -1.37 -14.85 -1.54
CA ASN A 172 -1.65 -13.72 -0.63
C ASN A 172 -1.26 -12.30 -1.13
N ALA A 173 -0.35 -12.15 -2.11
CA ALA A 173 0.11 -10.86 -2.63
C ALA A 173 -0.93 -10.10 -3.51
N CYS A 174 -2.15 -10.63 -3.67
CA CYS A 174 -3.18 -10.14 -4.59
C CYS A 174 -3.54 -8.66 -4.40
N ALA A 175 -3.72 -8.18 -3.16
CA ALA A 175 -4.03 -6.77 -2.87
C ALA A 175 -2.93 -5.82 -3.36
N THR A 176 -1.66 -6.14 -3.08
CA THR A 176 -0.51 -5.36 -3.51
C THR A 176 -0.34 -5.39 -5.03
N ILE A 177 -0.59 -6.53 -5.68
CA ILE A 177 -0.53 -6.65 -7.15
C ILE A 177 -1.62 -5.81 -7.81
N ALA A 178 -2.85 -5.81 -7.29
CA ALA A 178 -3.93 -4.96 -7.79
C ALA A 178 -3.62 -3.47 -7.64
N LEU A 179 -3.07 -3.04 -6.50
CA LEU A 179 -2.62 -1.67 -6.28
C LEU A 179 -1.51 -1.26 -7.27
N MET A 180 -0.49 -2.10 -7.46
CA MET A 180 0.62 -1.85 -8.40
C MET A 180 0.11 -1.77 -9.84
N ASN A 181 -0.81 -2.67 -10.23
CA ASN A 181 -1.47 -2.64 -11.53
C ASN A 181 -2.31 -1.36 -11.77
N ILE A 182 -2.72 -0.64 -10.73
CA ILE A 182 -3.29 0.72 -10.88
C ILE A 182 -2.17 1.76 -10.94
N ILE A 183 -1.42 1.96 -9.85
CA ILE A 183 -0.55 3.15 -9.70
C ILE A 183 0.56 3.21 -10.75
N MET A 184 1.08 2.06 -11.21
CA MET A 184 2.12 2.03 -12.25
C MET A 184 1.61 2.57 -13.59
N ASN A 185 0.30 2.60 -13.82
CA ASN A 185 -0.34 3.12 -15.02
C ASN A 185 -0.80 4.59 -14.91
N CYS A 186 -0.69 5.22 -13.74
CA CYS A 186 -1.15 6.60 -13.51
C CYS A 186 0.04 7.60 -13.57
N PRO A 187 0.35 8.23 -14.71
CA PRO A 187 1.51 9.14 -14.85
C PRO A 187 1.43 10.42 -13.99
N GLN A 188 0.27 10.72 -13.43
CA GLN A 188 0.03 11.84 -12.52
C GLN A 188 0.28 11.51 -11.03
N VAL A 189 0.59 10.26 -10.69
CA VAL A 189 0.90 9.82 -9.31
C VAL A 189 2.41 9.90 -9.07
N ASP A 190 2.83 10.58 -8.00
CA ASP A 190 4.21 10.49 -7.51
C ASP A 190 4.39 9.15 -6.78
N LEU A 191 5.03 8.20 -7.46
CA LEU A 191 5.32 6.86 -6.96
C LEU A 191 6.42 6.83 -5.88
N GLY A 192 7.18 7.91 -5.71
CA GLY A 192 8.41 7.89 -4.93
C GLY A 192 9.56 7.12 -5.61
N PRO A 193 10.80 7.23 -5.08
CA PRO A 193 12.00 6.82 -5.81
C PRO A 193 12.13 5.30 -6.02
N GLU A 194 11.81 4.47 -5.03
CA GLU A 194 11.98 3.01 -5.14
C GLU A 194 10.93 2.37 -6.06
N LEU A 195 9.67 2.82 -6.03
CA LEU A 195 8.65 2.31 -6.95
C LEU A 195 8.82 2.84 -8.37
N GLN A 196 9.25 4.10 -8.56
CA GLN A 196 9.59 4.60 -9.91
C GLN A 196 10.76 3.82 -10.50
N LYS A 197 11.84 3.61 -9.74
CA LYS A 197 12.96 2.75 -10.15
C LYS A 197 12.49 1.33 -10.48
N PHE A 198 11.63 0.73 -9.67
CA PHE A 198 11.08 -0.61 -9.93
C PHE A 198 10.22 -0.65 -11.20
N LYS A 199 9.46 0.42 -11.49
CA LYS A 199 8.72 0.58 -12.75
C LYS A 199 9.68 0.63 -13.95
N ASP A 200 10.72 1.46 -13.87
CA ASP A 200 11.73 1.60 -14.92
C ASP A 200 12.50 0.29 -15.17
N GLU A 201 12.90 -0.41 -14.09
CA GLU A 201 13.60 -1.70 -14.15
C GLU A 201 12.72 -2.84 -14.70
N THR A 202 11.40 -2.69 -14.69
CA THR A 202 10.44 -3.71 -15.15
C THR A 202 9.68 -3.36 -16.42
N GLU A 203 9.88 -2.20 -17.04
CA GLU A 203 9.07 -1.73 -18.19
C GLU A 203 9.00 -2.78 -19.33
N GLU A 204 10.16 -3.26 -19.80
CA GLU A 204 10.29 -4.26 -20.88
C GLU A 204 9.92 -5.71 -20.46
N PHE A 205 9.55 -5.97 -19.20
CA PHE A 205 9.27 -7.34 -18.74
C PHE A 205 7.87 -7.80 -19.18
N SER A 206 7.73 -9.09 -19.53
CA SER A 206 6.41 -9.71 -19.70
C SER A 206 5.66 -9.81 -18.37
N SER A 207 4.34 -9.86 -18.39
CA SER A 207 3.50 -9.80 -17.18
C SER A 207 3.79 -10.86 -16.09
N PRO A 208 4.17 -12.11 -16.43
CA PRO A 208 4.66 -13.08 -15.45
C PRO A 208 6.03 -12.71 -14.85
N LEU A 209 6.91 -12.06 -15.62
CA LEU A 209 8.20 -11.56 -15.11
C LEU A 209 8.04 -10.29 -14.27
N LYS A 210 7.09 -9.40 -14.60
CA LYS A 210 6.68 -8.27 -13.75
C LYS A 210 6.17 -8.77 -12.39
N GLY A 211 5.33 -9.81 -12.39
CA GLY A 211 4.87 -10.52 -11.20
C GLY A 211 6.01 -11.13 -10.37
N GLN A 212 6.90 -11.88 -11.03
CA GLN A 212 8.06 -12.47 -10.35
C GLN A 212 9.00 -11.41 -9.76
N ALA A 213 9.24 -10.31 -10.47
CA ALA A 213 10.09 -9.21 -10.01
C ALA A 213 9.50 -8.53 -8.77
N LEU A 214 8.20 -8.20 -8.79
CA LEU A 214 7.44 -7.67 -7.64
C LEU A 214 7.56 -8.63 -6.44
N GLY A 215 7.36 -9.93 -6.69
CA GLY A 215 7.45 -10.97 -5.66
C GLY A 215 8.84 -11.13 -5.03
N SER A 216 9.90 -10.80 -5.76
CA SER A 216 11.28 -10.79 -5.27
C SER A 216 11.73 -9.45 -4.66
N ASN A 217 10.90 -8.41 -4.74
CA ASN A 217 11.26 -7.08 -4.26
C ASN A 217 11.05 -6.98 -2.73
N SER A 218 12.16 -7.00 -1.98
CA SER A 218 12.14 -6.93 -0.51
C SER A 218 11.54 -5.64 0.04
N PHE A 219 11.62 -4.51 -0.67
CA PHE A 219 11.00 -3.25 -0.24
C PHE A 219 9.47 -3.33 -0.32
N ILE A 220 8.93 -3.85 -1.43
CA ILE A 220 7.48 -4.05 -1.58
C ILE A 220 6.99 -5.10 -0.58
N ARG A 221 7.72 -6.22 -0.42
CA ARG A 221 7.37 -7.29 0.54
C ARG A 221 7.40 -6.80 2.00
N LYS A 222 8.38 -5.99 2.40
CA LYS A 222 8.48 -5.39 3.74
C LYS A 222 7.26 -4.49 4.03
N ASN A 223 6.90 -3.62 3.09
CA ASN A 223 5.75 -2.73 3.25
C ASN A 223 4.40 -3.47 3.23
N HIS A 224 4.29 -4.58 2.49
CA HIS A 224 3.13 -5.47 2.57
C HIS A 224 3.05 -6.21 3.92
N ASN A 225 4.17 -6.77 4.39
CA ASN A 225 4.25 -7.47 5.68
C ASN A 225 4.29 -6.54 6.90
N SER A 226 4.15 -5.20 6.75
CA SER A 226 4.19 -4.23 7.86
C SER A 226 3.03 -4.38 8.86
N LEU A 227 1.96 -5.06 8.46
CA LEU A 227 0.78 -5.41 9.26
C LEU A 227 0.79 -6.87 9.74
N ALA A 228 1.84 -7.64 9.43
CA ALA A 228 1.93 -9.03 9.85
C ALA A 228 2.10 -9.13 11.38
N ARG A 229 1.22 -9.89 12.03
CA ARG A 229 1.43 -10.39 13.41
C ARG A 229 2.09 -11.77 13.37
N ARG A 230 2.63 -12.25 14.50
CA ARG A 230 3.34 -13.56 14.51
C ARG A 230 2.41 -14.72 14.13
N ILE A 231 1.12 -14.61 14.47
CA ILE A 231 0.07 -15.56 14.05
C ILE A 231 -0.21 -15.53 12.54
N ASP A 232 -0.14 -14.38 11.89
CA ASP A 232 -0.43 -14.24 10.45
C ASP A 232 0.67 -14.92 9.61
N VAL A 233 1.93 -14.77 10.03
CA VAL A 233 3.09 -15.50 9.48
C VAL A 233 2.94 -17.01 9.69
N PHE A 234 2.61 -17.46 10.90
CA PHE A 234 2.43 -18.89 11.18
C PHE A 234 1.29 -19.53 10.38
N ASN A 235 0.19 -18.81 10.13
CA ASN A 235 -0.90 -19.27 9.28
C ASN A 235 -0.46 -19.43 7.82
N SER A 236 0.31 -18.48 7.28
CA SER A 236 0.88 -18.55 5.93
C SER A 236 1.83 -19.75 5.78
N ASP A 237 2.79 -19.92 6.71
CA ASP A 237 3.71 -21.06 6.76
C ASP A 237 2.96 -22.42 6.90
N LEU A 238 1.88 -22.47 7.69
CA LEU A 238 1.06 -23.66 7.89
C LEU A 238 0.28 -24.03 6.63
N ASN A 239 -0.30 -23.05 5.94
CA ASN A 239 -1.00 -23.23 4.67
C ASN A 239 -0.06 -23.71 3.57
N LEU A 240 1.13 -23.10 3.43
CA LEU A 240 2.19 -23.54 2.53
C LEU A 240 2.63 -24.99 2.83
N GLN A 241 2.79 -25.34 4.12
CA GLN A 241 3.11 -26.71 4.51
C GLN A 241 1.97 -27.70 4.19
N ALA A 242 0.71 -27.30 4.33
CA ALA A 242 -0.44 -28.11 3.92
C ALA A 242 -0.48 -28.33 2.41
N GLY A 243 -0.19 -27.29 1.60
CA GLY A 243 -0.02 -27.39 0.15
C GLY A 243 1.09 -28.38 -0.25
N LEU A 244 2.26 -28.28 0.37
CA LEU A 244 3.38 -29.19 0.14
C LEU A 244 3.04 -30.66 0.51
N ARG A 245 2.28 -30.87 1.59
CA ARG A 245 1.76 -32.20 1.98
C ARG A 245 0.79 -32.75 0.91
N LYS A 246 -0.13 -31.93 0.39
CA LYS A 246 -1.04 -32.32 -0.72
C LYS A 246 -0.26 -32.68 -2.00
N PHE A 247 0.72 -31.87 -2.38
CA PHE A 247 1.55 -32.08 -3.59
C PHE A 247 2.48 -33.31 -3.51
N THR A 248 3.05 -33.60 -2.34
CA THR A 248 3.85 -34.81 -2.14
C THR A 248 2.98 -36.08 -2.09
N ALA A 249 1.77 -36.00 -1.53
CA ALA A 249 0.78 -37.07 -1.56
C ALA A 249 0.26 -37.37 -2.99
N SER A 250 0.12 -36.37 -3.86
CA SER A 250 -0.28 -36.61 -5.26
C SER A 250 0.84 -37.28 -6.07
N LYS A 251 2.10 -36.81 -5.97
CA LYS A 251 3.25 -37.43 -6.66
C LYS A 251 3.49 -38.89 -6.25
N THR A 252 3.26 -39.25 -4.99
CA THR A 252 3.41 -40.64 -4.52
C THR A 252 2.30 -41.58 -4.98
N ARG A 253 1.19 -41.07 -5.53
CA ARG A 253 0.10 -41.87 -6.11
C ARG A 253 0.33 -42.29 -7.57
N GLU A 254 1.35 -41.79 -8.26
CA GLU A 254 1.65 -42.11 -9.67
C GLU A 254 2.20 -43.55 -9.87
N SER A 255 1.30 -44.53 -9.84
CA SER A 255 1.59 -45.94 -10.17
C SER A 255 1.49 -46.23 -11.68
N PRO A 256 2.26 -47.21 -12.22
CA PRO A 256 2.48 -47.37 -13.65
C PRO A 256 1.22 -47.67 -14.51
N PRO A 257 1.23 -47.32 -15.81
CA PRO A 257 0.02 -47.08 -16.61
C PRO A 257 -0.77 -48.35 -16.94
N LYS A 258 -1.74 -48.70 -16.08
CA LYS A 258 -2.79 -49.68 -16.40
C LYS A 258 -3.86 -49.02 -17.25
N LYS A 259 -3.91 -49.38 -18.54
CA LYS A 259 -4.92 -48.92 -19.52
C LYS A 259 -6.35 -49.02 -18.97
N LYS A 260 -6.90 -47.91 -18.51
CA LYS A 260 -8.33 -47.72 -18.19
C LYS A 260 -8.85 -46.52 -18.99
N LYS A 261 -10.15 -46.55 -19.32
CA LYS A 261 -10.79 -45.52 -20.16
C LYS A 261 -10.71 -44.15 -19.48
N LYS A 262 -10.61 -43.08 -20.28
CA LYS A 262 -10.90 -41.72 -19.80
C LYS A 262 -12.31 -41.69 -19.18
N LYS A 263 -12.38 -41.61 -17.85
CA LYS A 263 -13.37 -40.74 -17.21
C LYS A 263 -12.72 -39.36 -17.11
N ALA A 264 -13.52 -38.29 -17.06
CA ALA A 264 -13.02 -37.01 -16.60
C ALA A 264 -12.42 -37.17 -15.19
N ALA A 265 -11.41 -36.37 -14.87
CA ALA A 265 -11.09 -36.15 -13.47
C ALA A 265 -12.32 -35.48 -12.84
N SER A 266 -12.84 -36.03 -11.75
CA SER A 266 -13.64 -35.24 -10.84
C SER A 266 -12.70 -34.22 -10.22
N VAL A 267 -12.93 -32.94 -10.50
CA VAL A 267 -12.47 -31.88 -9.60
C VAL A 267 -13.05 -32.23 -8.23
N GLU A 268 -12.20 -32.39 -7.22
CA GLU A 268 -12.66 -32.41 -5.83
C GLU A 268 -13.02 -30.97 -5.52
N GLU A 269 -14.31 -30.68 -5.32
CA GLU A 269 -14.76 -29.34 -4.93
C GLU A 269 -14.05 -28.92 -3.63
N PRO A 270 -13.59 -27.66 -3.51
CA PRO A 270 -12.97 -27.18 -2.29
C PRO A 270 -13.95 -27.30 -1.11
N GLU A 271 -13.45 -27.62 0.08
CA GLU A 271 -14.25 -27.67 1.32
C GLU A 271 -15.01 -26.34 1.48
N PRO A 272 -16.32 -26.33 1.79
CA PRO A 272 -17.09 -25.09 1.93
C PRO A 272 -16.44 -24.14 2.94
N GLY A 273 -16.12 -22.91 2.52
CA GLY A 273 -15.33 -21.96 3.29
C GLY A 273 -13.82 -22.01 3.06
N THR A 274 -13.33 -22.66 1.99
CA THR A 274 -11.92 -22.60 1.54
C THR A 274 -11.72 -21.89 0.19
N GLN A 275 -12.72 -21.13 -0.27
CA GLN A 275 -12.56 -20.18 -1.38
C GLN A 275 -12.06 -18.85 -0.82
N GLY A 276 -10.86 -18.42 -1.23
CA GLY A 276 -10.31 -17.12 -0.86
C GLY A 276 -10.96 -15.98 -1.66
N TYR A 277 -10.73 -14.74 -1.24
CA TYR A 277 -11.14 -13.57 -2.00
C TYR A 277 -10.05 -13.15 -3.01
N HIS A 278 -10.47 -12.65 -4.18
CA HIS A 278 -9.57 -12.24 -5.26
C HIS A 278 -9.75 -10.78 -5.66
N TYR A 279 -8.63 -10.10 -5.92
CA TYR A 279 -8.55 -8.69 -6.23
C TYR A 279 -8.40 -8.47 -7.74
N VAL A 280 -9.35 -7.73 -8.34
CA VAL A 280 -9.31 -7.30 -9.74
C VAL A 280 -9.21 -5.78 -9.80
N ALA A 281 -8.23 -5.27 -10.54
CA ALA A 281 -8.05 -3.83 -10.74
C ALA A 281 -8.73 -3.35 -12.03
N TYR A 282 -9.24 -2.11 -12.00
CA TYR A 282 -9.77 -1.37 -13.14
C TYR A 282 -9.05 -0.01 -13.22
N VAL A 283 -8.49 0.33 -14.38
CA VAL A 283 -7.67 1.54 -14.57
C VAL A 283 -7.90 2.15 -15.96
N GLU A 284 -7.76 3.47 -16.09
CA GLU A 284 -7.74 4.15 -17.38
C GLU A 284 -6.30 4.26 -17.91
N VAL A 285 -6.07 3.79 -19.14
CA VAL A 285 -4.80 3.95 -19.86
C VAL A 285 -5.08 4.41 -21.28
N LYS A 286 -4.52 5.57 -21.66
CA LYS A 286 -4.65 6.18 -23.00
C LYS A 286 -6.13 6.36 -23.44
N GLY A 287 -7.03 6.66 -22.50
CA GLY A 287 -8.47 6.80 -22.74
C GLY A 287 -9.27 5.48 -22.70
N TRP A 288 -8.62 4.33 -22.46
CA TRP A 288 -9.27 3.02 -22.42
C TRP A 288 -9.32 2.46 -20.99
N ILE A 289 -10.45 1.86 -20.63
CA ILE A 289 -10.63 1.11 -19.39
C ILE A 289 -10.06 -0.30 -19.59
N TRP A 290 -9.17 -0.70 -18.69
CA TRP A 290 -8.61 -2.04 -18.63
C TRP A 290 -9.06 -2.79 -17.38
N ARG A 291 -9.41 -4.06 -17.51
CA ARG A 291 -9.58 -5.02 -16.40
C ARG A 291 -8.27 -5.78 -16.21
N LEU A 292 -7.61 -5.57 -15.08
CA LEU A 292 -6.32 -6.15 -14.72
C LEU A 292 -6.52 -7.17 -13.59
N ASP A 293 -6.84 -8.40 -13.98
CA ASP A 293 -6.97 -9.57 -13.11
C ASP A 293 -5.62 -10.29 -13.07
N GLY A 294 -4.96 -10.32 -11.90
CA GLY A 294 -3.62 -10.91 -11.76
C GLY A 294 -3.51 -12.38 -12.17
N LEU A 295 -4.61 -13.15 -12.12
CA LEU A 295 -4.62 -14.57 -12.49
C LEU A 295 -4.79 -14.78 -14.01
N LYS A 296 -5.11 -13.74 -14.78
CA LYS A 296 -5.48 -13.81 -16.20
C LYS A 296 -4.65 -12.85 -17.07
N ALA A 297 -5.04 -12.70 -18.33
CA ALA A 297 -4.51 -11.66 -19.22
C ALA A 297 -5.20 -10.30 -18.94
N PRO A 298 -4.56 -9.16 -19.26
CA PRO A 298 -5.21 -7.86 -19.18
C PRO A 298 -6.30 -7.76 -20.27
N VAL A 299 -7.48 -7.25 -19.93
CA VAL A 299 -8.61 -7.18 -20.88
C VAL A 299 -9.04 -5.73 -21.13
N LYS A 300 -9.01 -5.32 -22.41
CA LYS A 300 -9.43 -4.00 -22.88
C LYS A 300 -10.96 -3.93 -22.98
N LEU A 301 -11.61 -3.13 -22.14
CA LEU A 301 -13.08 -3.14 -21.99
C LEU A 301 -13.80 -2.15 -22.92
N GLY A 302 -13.30 -0.92 -23.00
CA GLY A 302 -13.96 0.18 -23.70
C GLY A 302 -13.28 1.52 -23.48
N ARG A 303 -13.70 2.55 -24.20
CA ARG A 303 -13.14 3.91 -24.07
C ARG A 303 -13.94 4.72 -23.04
N VAL A 304 -13.26 5.49 -22.18
CA VAL A 304 -13.90 6.49 -21.32
C VAL A 304 -14.49 7.62 -22.19
N PRO A 305 -15.78 7.98 -22.03
CA PRO A 305 -16.39 9.10 -22.77
C PRO A 305 -15.79 10.45 -22.38
N ASP A 306 -15.72 11.37 -23.35
CA ASP A 306 -15.12 12.70 -23.17
C ASP A 306 -15.94 13.53 -22.15
N GLY A 307 -15.43 13.64 -20.92
CA GLY A 307 -16.07 14.35 -19.81
C GLY A 307 -16.76 13.45 -18.76
N GLU A 308 -16.73 12.13 -18.90
CA GLU A 308 -17.11 11.19 -17.85
C GLU A 308 -15.89 10.78 -17.01
N ASN A 309 -16.13 10.25 -15.80
CA ASN A 309 -15.08 9.70 -14.94
C ASN A 309 -14.98 8.17 -15.10
N LEU A 310 -13.83 7.61 -14.71
CA LEU A 310 -13.54 6.18 -14.79
C LEU A 310 -14.62 5.29 -14.15
N ILE A 311 -15.18 5.66 -12.98
CA ILE A 311 -16.15 4.82 -12.27
C ILE A 311 -17.49 4.80 -13.00
N SER A 312 -18.00 5.96 -13.43
CA SER A 312 -19.25 6.04 -14.21
C SER A 312 -19.14 5.25 -15.53
N ALA A 313 -17.99 5.31 -16.19
CA ALA A 313 -17.71 4.57 -17.43
C ALA A 313 -17.44 3.07 -17.20
N ALA A 314 -16.86 2.67 -16.07
CA ALA A 314 -16.62 1.27 -15.69
C ALA A 314 -17.87 0.57 -15.12
N ARG A 315 -18.82 1.34 -14.56
CA ARG A 315 -20.10 0.90 -13.97
C ARG A 315 -20.78 -0.27 -14.71
N PRO A 316 -21.04 -0.24 -16.03
CA PRO A 316 -21.73 -1.35 -16.71
C PRO A 316 -20.92 -2.65 -16.72
N TYR A 317 -19.58 -2.57 -16.78
CA TYR A 317 -18.71 -3.76 -16.75
C TYR A 317 -18.63 -4.36 -15.34
N ILE A 318 -18.56 -3.51 -14.31
CA ILE A 318 -18.58 -3.93 -12.91
C ILE A 318 -19.94 -4.53 -12.55
N GLN A 319 -21.05 -3.92 -12.97
CA GLN A 319 -22.39 -4.46 -12.78
C GLN A 319 -22.61 -5.79 -13.51
N ALA A 320 -22.07 -5.94 -14.73
CA ALA A 320 -22.10 -7.22 -15.44
C ALA A 320 -21.29 -8.31 -14.73
N HIS A 321 -20.13 -7.96 -14.14
CA HIS A 321 -19.31 -8.87 -13.35
C HIS A 321 -20.00 -9.26 -12.03
N ILE A 322 -20.57 -8.30 -11.29
CA ILE A 322 -21.37 -8.58 -10.08
C ILE A 322 -22.54 -9.53 -10.41
N ALA A 323 -23.19 -9.34 -11.57
CA ALA A 323 -24.31 -10.18 -12.01
C ALA A 323 -23.93 -11.64 -12.35
N THR A 324 -22.64 -12.01 -12.46
CA THR A 324 -22.25 -13.43 -12.58
C THR A 324 -22.25 -14.15 -11.22
N PHE A 325 -22.06 -13.43 -10.12
CA PHE A 325 -22.12 -13.97 -8.76
C PHE A 325 -23.58 -14.09 -8.31
N ASN A 326 -24.27 -15.07 -8.89
CA ASN A 326 -25.74 -15.19 -8.96
C ASN A 326 -26.49 -15.37 -7.61
N ASP A 327 -25.84 -15.18 -6.46
CA ASP A 327 -26.45 -15.05 -5.11
C ASP A 327 -25.43 -14.57 -4.04
N SER A 328 -24.11 -14.61 -4.30
CA SER A 328 -23.07 -14.18 -3.32
C SER A 328 -23.05 -12.66 -3.12
N VAL A 329 -23.35 -12.21 -1.90
CA VAL A 329 -23.34 -10.77 -1.50
C VAL A 329 -21.93 -10.29 -1.07
N TYR A 330 -20.96 -11.19 -0.97
CA TYR A 330 -19.62 -10.90 -0.44
C TYR A 330 -18.68 -10.36 -1.52
N PHE A 331 -18.79 -9.06 -1.81
CA PHE A 331 -17.81 -8.29 -2.55
C PHE A 331 -17.50 -6.96 -1.86
N SER A 332 -16.34 -6.37 -2.15
CA SER A 332 -16.01 -4.98 -1.79
C SER A 332 -15.56 -4.22 -3.03
N LEU A 333 -15.79 -2.90 -3.03
CA LEU A 333 -15.36 -1.97 -4.05
C LEU A 333 -14.59 -0.85 -3.37
N MET A 334 -13.38 -0.55 -3.86
CA MET A 334 -12.59 0.59 -3.39
C MET A 334 -12.15 1.44 -4.57
N VAL A 335 -12.07 2.75 -4.39
CA VAL A 335 -11.48 3.68 -5.35
C VAL A 335 -10.10 4.11 -4.86
N LEU A 336 -9.15 4.28 -5.79
CA LEU A 336 -7.92 5.04 -5.57
C LEU A 336 -8.17 6.47 -6.07
N SER A 337 -8.02 7.47 -5.21
CA SER A 337 -8.32 8.88 -5.47
C SER A 337 -7.16 9.80 -5.11
N GLU A 338 -7.14 11.02 -5.68
CA GLU A 338 -6.27 12.10 -5.19
C GLU A 338 -6.65 12.46 -3.75
N SER A 339 -5.67 12.50 -2.83
CA SER A 339 -5.87 13.18 -1.54
C SER A 339 -5.80 14.69 -1.75
N PRO A 340 -6.88 15.45 -1.48
CA PRO A 340 -6.89 16.90 -1.66
C PRO A 340 -5.95 17.66 -0.71
N LEU A 341 -5.30 17.00 0.25
CA LEU A 341 -4.50 17.66 1.30
C LEU A 341 -3.39 18.54 0.71
N ALA A 342 -2.55 18.00 -0.18
CA ALA A 342 -1.44 18.76 -0.76
C ALA A 342 -1.93 19.96 -1.60
N ARG A 343 -3.03 19.80 -2.34
CA ARG A 343 -3.69 20.88 -3.09
C ARG A 343 -4.26 21.94 -2.16
N THR A 344 -4.89 21.53 -1.06
CA THR A 344 -5.42 22.42 -0.03
C THR A 344 -4.30 23.20 0.68
N ILE A 345 -3.16 22.57 0.97
CA ILE A 345 -1.97 23.24 1.55
C ILE A 345 -1.40 24.28 0.56
N ALA A 346 -1.30 23.96 -0.73
CA ALA A 346 -0.83 24.89 -1.75
C ALA A 346 -1.76 26.11 -1.92
N GLN A 347 -3.09 25.89 -1.95
CA GLN A 347 -4.08 26.97 -1.97
C GLN A 347 -4.04 27.79 -0.67
N LEU A 348 -3.86 27.14 0.49
CA LEU A 348 -3.72 27.83 1.77
C LEU A 348 -2.48 28.72 1.78
N ALA A 349 -1.36 28.26 1.23
CA ALA A 349 -0.14 29.06 1.05
C ALA A 349 -0.39 30.29 0.17
N GLN A 350 -1.12 30.14 -0.95
CA GLN A 350 -1.56 31.27 -1.79
C GLN A 350 -2.35 32.30 -0.98
N THR A 351 -3.35 31.89 -0.17
CA THR A 351 -4.09 32.85 0.65
C THR A 351 -3.21 33.60 1.66
N VAL A 352 -2.20 32.95 2.24
CA VAL A 352 -1.29 33.58 3.21
C VAL A 352 -0.43 34.65 2.53
N VAL A 353 0.07 34.40 1.31
CA VAL A 353 0.82 35.39 0.52
C VAL A 353 -0.10 36.55 0.08
N HIS A 354 -1.29 36.26 -0.43
CA HIS A 354 -2.30 37.26 -0.80
C HIS A 354 -2.68 38.18 0.39
N PHE A 355 -2.73 37.64 1.63
CA PHE A 355 -2.96 38.46 2.82
C PHE A 355 -1.77 39.36 3.19
N ASP A 356 -0.53 38.94 2.91
CA ASP A 356 0.67 39.74 3.20
C ASP A 356 0.83 40.91 2.21
N GLU A 357 0.53 40.67 0.94
CA GLU A 357 0.48 41.70 -0.11
C GLU A 357 -0.60 42.75 0.19
N LEU A 358 -1.81 42.32 0.59
CA LEU A 358 -2.88 43.23 1.05
C LEU A 358 -2.47 44.00 2.32
N SER A 359 -1.77 43.36 3.24
CA SER A 359 -1.27 44.02 4.47
C SER A 359 -0.19 45.06 4.15
N THR A 360 0.67 44.79 3.16
CA THR A 360 1.68 45.71 2.65
C THR A 360 1.05 46.92 1.96
N ARG A 361 0.01 46.70 1.11
CA ARG A 361 -0.77 47.79 0.51
C ARG A 361 -1.48 48.65 1.56
N ALA A 362 -2.01 48.04 2.61
CA ALA A 362 -2.64 48.75 3.73
C ALA A 362 -1.64 49.55 4.58
N GLY A 363 -0.39 49.08 4.73
CA GLY A 363 0.68 49.84 5.37
C GLY A 363 1.00 51.17 4.69
N SER A 364 0.65 51.31 3.40
CA SER A 364 0.77 52.56 2.63
C SER A 364 -0.51 53.42 2.63
N ASP A 365 -1.62 52.93 3.19
CA ASP A 365 -2.96 53.51 3.04
C ASP A 365 -3.77 53.46 4.35
N PRO A 366 -3.84 54.59 5.09
CA PRO A 366 -4.55 54.65 6.37
C PRO A 366 -6.05 54.35 6.29
N GLN A 367 -6.70 54.51 5.12
CA GLN A 367 -8.12 54.19 4.97
C GLN A 367 -8.31 52.68 4.81
N LEU A 368 -7.47 52.03 4.00
CA LEU A 368 -7.48 50.58 3.88
C LEU A 368 -7.12 49.93 5.23
N ALA A 369 -6.07 50.40 5.90
CA ALA A 369 -5.67 49.90 7.21
C ALA A 369 -6.81 49.94 8.24
N ALA A 370 -7.56 51.04 8.30
CA ALA A 370 -8.71 51.16 9.21
C ALA A 370 -9.85 50.18 8.87
N LEU A 371 -10.13 49.95 7.59
CA LEU A 371 -11.14 48.98 7.13
C LEU A 371 -10.73 47.53 7.44
N LEU A 372 -9.46 47.18 7.23
CA LEU A 372 -8.94 45.83 7.52
C LEU A 372 -8.90 45.55 9.04
N GLN A 373 -8.52 46.53 9.86
CA GLN A 373 -8.54 46.42 11.32
C GLN A 373 -9.96 46.31 11.89
N ALA A 374 -10.92 47.08 11.36
CA ALA A 374 -12.34 46.98 11.74
C ALA A 374 -12.98 45.64 11.37
N SER A 375 -12.33 44.86 10.51
CA SER A 375 -12.74 43.54 10.03
C SER A 375 -11.67 42.48 10.31
N GLU A 376 -10.97 42.61 11.45
CA GLU A 376 -9.99 41.62 11.90
C GLU A 376 -10.69 40.33 12.33
N GLN A 377 -10.48 39.26 11.56
CA GLN A 377 -11.00 37.92 11.85
C GLN A 377 -9.85 36.91 11.98
N PRO A 378 -10.07 35.78 12.70
CA PRO A 378 -9.11 34.69 12.77
C PRO A 378 -8.75 34.20 11.36
N ARG A 379 -7.46 34.26 11.04
CA ARG A 379 -6.85 33.83 9.78
C ARG A 379 -5.41 33.39 10.02
N VAL A 380 -4.90 32.48 9.20
CA VAL A 380 -3.47 32.14 9.14
C VAL A 380 -2.71 33.34 8.56
N ARG A 381 -1.56 33.65 9.16
CA ARG A 381 -0.65 34.73 8.76
C ARG A 381 0.78 34.19 8.79
N LEU A 382 1.71 34.90 8.17
CA LEU A 382 3.14 34.62 8.33
C LEU A 382 3.54 34.71 9.82
N GLY A 383 4.50 33.87 10.24
CA GLY A 383 5.04 33.85 11.60
C GLY A 383 4.55 32.69 12.47
N LEU A 384 3.25 32.65 12.81
CA LEU A 384 2.72 31.74 13.84
C LEU A 384 1.78 30.65 13.29
N GLY A 385 1.92 29.43 13.80
CA GLY A 385 1.02 28.30 13.53
C GLY A 385 1.19 27.60 12.17
N LEU A 386 2.04 28.11 11.26
CA LEU A 386 2.20 27.60 9.89
C LEU A 386 2.41 26.06 9.81
N ARG A 387 3.27 25.51 10.67
CA ARG A 387 3.58 24.06 10.70
C ARG A 387 2.34 23.17 10.92
N GLN A 388 1.33 23.64 11.65
CA GLN A 388 0.12 22.83 11.94
C GLN A 388 -0.80 22.66 10.72
N TYR A 389 -0.49 23.35 9.62
CA TYR A 389 -1.15 23.23 8.32
C TYR A 389 -0.20 22.73 7.21
N GLY A 390 0.92 22.10 7.58
CA GLY A 390 1.94 21.66 6.62
C GLY A 390 2.66 22.79 5.87
N LEU A 391 2.44 24.06 6.23
CA LEU A 391 3.05 25.21 5.56
C LEU A 391 4.50 25.38 6.02
N THR A 392 5.44 25.21 5.11
CA THR A 392 6.86 25.53 5.30
C THR A 392 7.20 26.86 4.64
N HIS A 393 8.32 27.47 5.05
CA HIS A 393 8.85 28.65 4.36
C HIS A 393 9.19 28.36 2.90
N ASP A 394 9.67 27.15 2.58
CA ASP A 394 9.97 26.77 1.19
C ASP A 394 8.71 26.71 0.31
N ILE A 395 7.58 26.23 0.84
CA ILE A 395 6.29 26.26 0.12
C ILE A 395 5.90 27.72 -0.13
N LEU A 396 5.89 28.56 0.91
CA LEU A 396 5.51 29.97 0.83
C LEU A 396 6.40 30.77 -0.14
N ASN A 397 7.72 30.55 -0.11
CA ASN A 397 8.69 31.21 -0.99
C ASN A 397 8.57 30.79 -2.47
N ASN A 398 7.94 29.65 -2.75
CA ASN A 398 7.71 29.14 -4.11
C ASN A 398 6.25 29.34 -4.59
N VAL A 399 5.39 30.01 -3.81
CA VAL A 399 4.05 30.40 -4.26
C VAL A 399 4.16 31.33 -5.47
N GLN A 400 3.52 30.95 -6.57
CA GLN A 400 3.23 31.88 -7.65
C GLN A 400 1.92 32.61 -7.33
N THR A 401 2.04 33.90 -7.03
CA THR A 401 0.89 34.79 -6.90
C THR A 401 0.17 34.95 -8.23
N ASP A 402 -1.15 35.12 -8.22
CA ASP A 402 -1.89 35.47 -9.42
C ASP A 402 -1.52 36.90 -9.91
N GLY A 403 -1.20 37.01 -11.20
CA GLY A 403 -0.88 38.27 -11.85
C GLY A 403 -2.06 39.24 -11.94
N GLU A 404 -3.31 38.76 -11.93
CA GLU A 404 -4.48 39.64 -11.81
C GLU A 404 -4.69 40.13 -10.36
N PHE A 405 -4.50 39.26 -9.36
CA PHE A 405 -4.53 39.64 -7.95
C PHE A 405 -3.49 40.75 -7.65
N LEU A 406 -2.23 40.53 -8.03
CA LEU A 406 -1.15 41.51 -7.86
C LEU A 406 -1.48 42.85 -8.52
N GLN A 407 -2.04 42.85 -9.73
CA GLN A 407 -2.44 44.09 -10.40
C GLN A 407 -3.53 44.83 -9.60
N LYS A 408 -4.58 44.13 -9.16
CA LYS A 408 -5.69 44.72 -8.38
C LYS A 408 -5.21 45.30 -7.03
N VAL A 409 -4.27 44.64 -6.36
CA VAL A 409 -3.74 45.09 -5.05
C VAL A 409 -2.69 46.19 -5.17
N THR A 410 -1.87 46.19 -6.23
CA THR A 410 -0.81 47.20 -6.42
C THR A 410 -1.27 48.49 -7.12
N ASP A 411 -2.46 48.52 -7.73
CA ASP A 411 -3.01 49.71 -8.37
C ASP A 411 -3.28 50.84 -7.34
N PRO A 412 -2.71 52.05 -7.53
CA PRO A 412 -2.96 53.21 -6.68
C PRO A 412 -4.35 53.85 -6.89
N GLU A 413 -5.06 53.56 -7.99
CA GLU A 413 -6.41 54.09 -8.29
C GLU A 413 -7.56 53.08 -8.05
N ALA A 414 -7.27 51.88 -7.53
CA ALA A 414 -8.27 50.85 -7.22
C ALA A 414 -9.36 51.31 -6.23
N ASP A 415 -10.60 50.84 -6.42
CA ASP A 415 -11.70 51.13 -5.49
C ASP A 415 -11.49 50.41 -4.16
N MET A 416 -11.50 51.18 -3.07
CA MET A 416 -11.44 50.73 -1.69
C MET A 416 -12.55 49.72 -1.36
N ASN A 417 -13.71 49.82 -2.00
CA ASN A 417 -14.81 48.86 -1.84
C ASN A 417 -14.47 47.51 -2.48
N GLU A 418 -13.84 47.50 -3.66
CA GLU A 418 -13.42 46.29 -4.37
C GLU A 418 -12.27 45.60 -3.63
N LEU A 419 -11.28 46.37 -3.15
CA LEU A 419 -10.22 45.85 -2.27
C LEU A 419 -10.77 45.26 -0.96
N TYR A 420 -11.82 45.86 -0.39
CA TYR A 420 -12.46 45.33 0.81
C TYR A 420 -13.30 44.07 0.55
N GLN A 421 -13.99 43.95 -0.60
CA GLN A 421 -14.62 42.69 -1.00
C GLN A 421 -13.57 41.60 -1.22
N LEU A 422 -12.48 41.88 -1.94
CA LEU A 422 -11.38 40.95 -2.18
C LEU A 422 -10.79 40.39 -0.87
N TYR A 423 -10.64 41.23 0.16
CA TYR A 423 -10.22 40.79 1.50
C TYR A 423 -11.26 39.90 2.20
N LEU A 424 -12.56 40.18 2.06
CA LEU A 424 -13.63 39.33 2.63
C LEU A 424 -13.72 37.98 1.91
N ASP A 425 -13.60 37.96 0.59
CA ASP A 425 -13.58 36.74 -0.21
C ASP A 425 -12.38 35.87 0.15
N LEU A 426 -11.19 36.46 0.31
CA LEU A 426 -9.98 35.77 0.75
C LEU A 426 -10.10 35.21 2.19
N ILE A 427 -10.82 35.89 3.09
CA ILE A 427 -11.18 35.35 4.42
C ILE A 427 -12.08 34.12 4.28
N ASN A 428 -13.07 34.18 3.40
CA ASN A 428 -14.02 33.08 3.21
C ASN A 428 -13.34 31.87 2.55
N GLU A 429 -12.52 32.10 1.51
CA GLU A 429 -11.68 31.07 0.89
C GLU A 429 -10.76 30.40 1.92
N GLN A 430 -9.99 31.18 2.68
CA GLN A 430 -9.07 30.61 3.67
C GLN A 430 -9.81 29.80 4.74
N LYS A 431 -10.99 30.25 5.21
CA LYS A 431 -11.80 29.47 6.16
C LYS A 431 -12.30 28.15 5.57
N MET A 432 -12.70 28.13 4.30
CA MET A 432 -13.11 26.89 3.62
C MET A 432 -11.93 25.93 3.48
N LEU A 433 -10.75 26.43 3.04
CA LEU A 433 -9.52 25.65 2.95
C LEU A 433 -9.08 25.09 4.32
N LEU A 434 -9.19 25.87 5.39
CA LEU A 434 -8.91 25.41 6.76
C LEU A 434 -9.87 24.31 7.23
N GLY A 435 -11.15 24.39 6.84
CA GLY A 435 -12.13 23.33 7.05
C GLY A 435 -11.73 22.05 6.32
N SER A 436 -11.55 22.12 5.00
CA SER A 436 -11.14 20.97 4.18
C SER A 436 -9.80 20.36 4.62
N HIS A 437 -8.81 21.18 4.98
CA HIS A 437 -7.53 20.71 5.52
C HIS A 437 -7.74 19.91 6.81
N ARG A 438 -8.47 20.46 7.78
CA ARG A 438 -8.74 19.80 9.07
C ARG A 438 -9.49 18.49 8.87
N ASP A 439 -10.46 18.47 7.97
CA ASP A 439 -11.36 17.33 7.79
C ASP A 439 -10.64 16.18 7.05
N GLU A 440 -9.89 16.47 5.97
CA GLU A 440 -9.02 15.48 5.30
C GLU A 440 -7.88 14.99 6.22
N THR A 441 -7.23 15.89 6.98
CA THR A 441 -6.23 15.50 7.98
C THR A 441 -6.85 14.61 9.07
N GLY A 442 -8.09 14.88 9.46
CA GLY A 442 -8.85 14.06 10.40
C GLY A 442 -9.13 12.66 9.88
N ILE A 443 -9.46 12.52 8.59
CA ILE A 443 -9.63 11.24 7.89
C ILE A 443 -8.30 10.48 7.85
N LEU A 444 -7.23 11.09 7.34
CA LEU A 444 -5.92 10.44 7.22
C LEU A 444 -5.36 10.01 8.59
N ASN A 445 -5.52 10.83 9.63
CA ASN A 445 -5.13 10.48 10.99
C ASN A 445 -6.04 9.40 11.61
N ALA A 446 -7.31 9.29 11.21
CA ALA A 446 -8.15 8.15 11.59
C ALA A 446 -7.67 6.86 10.92
N SER A 447 -7.46 6.89 9.59
CA SER A 447 -6.89 5.77 8.82
C SER A 447 -5.55 5.29 9.40
N ARG A 448 -4.64 6.22 9.73
CA ARG A 448 -3.35 5.85 10.30
C ARG A 448 -3.48 5.19 11.68
N ARG A 449 -4.38 5.67 12.54
CA ARG A 449 -4.67 5.02 13.83
C ARG A 449 -5.26 3.62 13.68
N THR A 450 -6.14 3.39 12.69
CA THR A 450 -6.64 2.05 12.36
C THR A 450 -5.50 1.12 11.91
N TYR A 451 -4.63 1.62 11.03
CA TYR A 451 -3.45 0.90 10.52
C TYR A 451 -2.46 0.54 11.63
N ASP A 452 -2.09 1.50 12.49
CA ASP A 452 -1.14 1.24 13.57
C ASP A 452 -1.76 0.40 14.70
N SER A 453 -3.05 0.55 15.03
CA SER A 453 -3.71 -0.32 16.03
C SER A 453 -3.86 -1.77 15.55
N ARG A 454 -3.81 -2.04 14.24
CA ARG A 454 -3.78 -3.40 13.67
C ARG A 454 -2.43 -4.11 13.84
N LYS A 455 -1.34 -3.39 14.16
CA LYS A 455 -0.01 -3.97 14.39
C LYS A 455 0.14 -4.60 15.78
N HIS A 456 -0.61 -4.12 16.77
CA HIS A 456 -0.52 -4.57 18.16
C HIS A 456 -0.85 -6.07 18.30
N ASP A 457 0.14 -6.88 18.66
CA ASP A 457 0.03 -8.34 18.76
C ASP A 457 -0.28 -8.79 20.20
N ALA A 458 -1.57 -8.77 20.54
CA ALA A 458 -2.08 -9.15 21.87
C ALA A 458 -1.82 -10.63 22.27
N LEU A 459 -1.16 -11.43 21.42
CA LEU A 459 -0.91 -12.86 21.68
C LEU A 459 -0.08 -13.10 22.95
N ALA A 460 0.91 -12.24 23.24
CA ALA A 460 1.69 -12.30 24.48
C ALA A 460 0.81 -12.08 25.73
N MET A 461 -0.02 -11.02 25.73
CA MET A 461 -0.95 -10.72 26.81
C MET A 461 -1.97 -11.86 27.00
N ILE A 462 -2.56 -12.38 25.92
CA ILE A 462 -3.52 -13.48 25.96
C ILE A 462 -2.87 -14.75 26.54
N ASN A 463 -1.60 -15.02 26.21
CA ASN A 463 -0.86 -16.15 26.78
C ASN A 463 -0.62 -15.95 28.30
N ARG A 464 -0.11 -14.80 28.74
CA ARG A 464 0.04 -14.47 30.18
C ARG A 464 -1.29 -14.60 30.94
N TRP A 465 -2.39 -14.14 30.34
CA TRP A 465 -3.74 -14.25 30.91
C TRP A 465 -4.18 -15.71 31.09
N VAL A 466 -4.04 -16.55 30.06
CA VAL A 466 -4.37 -17.98 30.14
C VAL A 466 -3.51 -18.71 31.18
N GLU A 467 -2.23 -18.36 31.31
CA GLU A 467 -1.34 -18.90 32.34
C GLU A 467 -1.80 -18.54 33.76
N ALA A 468 -2.18 -17.28 34.02
CA ALA A 468 -2.73 -16.86 35.31
C ALA A 468 -4.02 -17.63 35.68
N ILE A 469 -4.92 -17.81 34.72
CA ILE A 469 -6.16 -18.61 34.88
C ILE A 469 -5.84 -20.08 35.20
N GLY A 470 -4.79 -20.62 34.57
CA GLY A 470 -4.23 -21.94 34.84
C GLY A 470 -3.66 -22.05 36.26
N ALA A 471 -2.83 -21.10 36.68
CA ALA A 471 -2.20 -21.05 38.00
C ALA A 471 -3.24 -20.98 39.14
N HIS A 472 -4.35 -20.26 38.94
CA HIS A 472 -5.47 -20.23 39.88
C HIS A 472 -6.37 -21.48 39.83
N GLY A 473 -6.10 -22.47 38.98
CA GLY A 473 -6.89 -23.69 38.84
C GLY A 473 -8.33 -23.44 38.33
N LYS A 474 -8.56 -22.31 37.63
CA LYS A 474 -9.87 -21.93 37.10
C LYS A 474 -10.09 -22.35 35.64
N LEU A 475 -9.01 -22.65 34.90
CA LEU A 475 -9.03 -22.83 33.44
C LEU A 475 -10.04 -23.87 32.92
N GLU A 476 -10.13 -25.05 33.57
CA GLU A 476 -11.09 -26.09 33.19
C GLU A 476 -12.54 -25.60 33.27
N LYS A 477 -12.87 -24.82 34.31
CA LYS A 477 -14.23 -24.29 34.56
C LYS A 477 -14.57 -23.11 33.65
N PHE A 478 -13.56 -22.31 33.28
CA PHE A 478 -13.72 -21.25 32.29
C PHE A 478 -13.95 -21.85 30.90
N ALA A 479 -13.13 -22.81 30.49
CA ALA A 479 -13.29 -23.55 29.22
C ALA A 479 -14.61 -24.33 29.14
N SER A 480 -15.17 -24.77 30.27
CA SER A 480 -16.51 -25.40 30.32
C SER A 480 -17.68 -24.40 30.45
N GLY A 481 -17.44 -23.09 30.33
CA GLY A 481 -18.47 -22.05 30.46
C GLY A 481 -19.18 -22.06 31.82
N THR A 482 -18.49 -22.52 32.87
CA THR A 482 -19.03 -22.73 34.23
C THR A 482 -18.49 -21.71 35.25
N LEU A 483 -17.51 -20.90 34.85
CA LEU A 483 -17.20 -19.59 35.43
C LEU A 483 -17.28 -18.56 34.30
N ASP A 484 -17.83 -17.38 34.58
CA ASP A 484 -17.75 -16.22 33.68
C ASP A 484 -16.37 -15.55 33.81
N ALA A 485 -15.95 -14.75 32.83
CA ALA A 485 -14.66 -14.05 32.84
C ALA A 485 -14.50 -13.14 34.08
N THR A 486 -15.61 -12.57 34.55
CA THR A 486 -15.72 -11.77 35.77
C THR A 486 -15.54 -12.59 37.06
N ASP A 487 -15.96 -13.86 37.10
CA ASP A 487 -15.67 -14.78 38.22
C ASP A 487 -14.23 -15.29 38.21
N VAL A 488 -13.59 -15.29 37.03
CA VAL A 488 -12.20 -15.72 36.87
C VAL A 488 -11.25 -14.65 37.41
N ALA A 489 -11.47 -13.38 37.08
CA ALA A 489 -10.72 -12.25 37.62
C ALA A 489 -11.16 -11.89 39.05
N GLY A 490 -10.53 -12.50 40.05
CA GLY A 490 -10.41 -11.84 41.36
C GLY A 490 -9.47 -10.63 41.22
N GLU A 491 -9.63 -9.60 42.06
CA GLU A 491 -8.88 -8.32 41.96
C GLU A 491 -7.38 -8.52 41.73
N GLN A 492 -6.76 -9.49 42.41
CA GLN A 492 -5.35 -9.83 42.24
C GLN A 492 -5.01 -10.28 40.81
N ALA A 493 -5.80 -11.17 40.20
CA ALA A 493 -5.53 -11.66 38.84
C ALA A 493 -5.76 -10.59 37.77
N ALA A 494 -6.62 -9.60 38.04
CA ALA A 494 -6.74 -8.42 37.19
C ALA A 494 -5.55 -7.47 37.38
N ALA A 495 -5.08 -7.27 38.61
CA ALA A 495 -3.92 -6.45 38.92
C ALA A 495 -2.61 -7.03 38.36
N ASP A 496 -2.40 -8.35 38.50
CA ASP A 496 -1.21 -9.06 37.98
C ASP A 496 -1.15 -8.98 36.45
N VAL A 497 -2.31 -8.96 35.77
CA VAL A 497 -2.42 -8.79 34.31
C VAL A 497 -2.28 -7.32 33.89
N ALA A 498 -2.82 -6.37 34.66
CA ALA A 498 -2.65 -4.95 34.41
C ALA A 498 -1.18 -4.52 34.56
N GLN A 499 -0.49 -4.96 35.63
CA GLN A 499 0.95 -4.74 35.78
C GLN A 499 1.79 -5.42 34.69
N ALA A 500 1.29 -6.51 34.10
CA ALA A 500 1.93 -7.16 32.95
C ALA A 500 1.57 -6.51 31.60
N ALA A 501 0.60 -5.59 31.54
CA ALA A 501 0.31 -4.76 30.37
C ALA A 501 1.05 -3.42 30.46
N GLU A 502 1.01 -2.75 31.62
CA GLU A 502 1.80 -1.54 31.94
C GLU A 502 3.31 -1.76 31.73
N ALA A 503 3.80 -3.01 31.86
CA ALA A 503 5.18 -3.38 31.60
C ALA A 503 5.53 -3.59 30.12
N ASP A 504 4.57 -3.99 29.27
CA ASP A 504 4.78 -4.05 27.81
C ASP A 504 4.62 -2.65 27.21
N GLU A 505 3.59 -1.89 27.62
CA GLU A 505 3.39 -0.48 27.23
C GLU A 505 4.56 0.42 27.66
N GLY A 506 5.26 0.09 28.75
CA GLY A 506 6.44 0.82 29.23
C GLY A 506 7.68 0.67 28.34
N GLU A 507 7.97 -0.54 27.82
CA GLU A 507 9.06 -0.72 26.85
C GLU A 507 8.68 -0.16 25.46
N GLU A 508 7.41 -0.24 25.06
CA GLU A 508 6.91 0.33 23.80
C GLU A 508 6.88 1.88 23.81
N ALA A 509 6.68 2.51 24.98
CA ALA A 509 6.78 3.96 25.16
C ALA A 509 8.23 4.48 25.07
N ASP A 510 9.19 3.78 25.70
CA ASP A 510 10.62 4.12 25.59
C ASP A 510 11.13 3.98 24.13
N GLU A 511 10.66 2.98 23.37
CA GLU A 511 10.97 2.88 21.93
C GLU A 511 10.27 3.96 21.08
N ALA A 512 9.06 4.40 21.46
CA ALA A 512 8.34 5.48 20.78
C ALA A 512 9.00 6.86 21.00
N GLU A 513 9.42 7.19 22.23
CA GLU A 513 10.15 8.43 22.54
C GLU A 513 11.52 8.44 21.83
N ALA A 514 12.22 7.30 21.80
CA ALA A 514 13.45 7.13 21.03
C ALA A 514 13.23 7.22 19.50
N ALA A 515 12.04 6.89 18.99
CA ALA A 515 11.68 7.08 17.59
C ALA A 515 11.40 8.55 17.26
N GLU A 516 10.76 9.32 18.15
CA GLU A 516 10.60 10.77 17.97
C GLU A 516 11.95 11.49 18.05
N GLU A 517 12.81 11.21 19.04
CA GLU A 517 14.20 11.74 19.07
C GLU A 517 15.00 11.34 17.81
N GLY A 518 14.82 10.11 17.32
CA GLY A 518 15.46 9.61 16.10
C GLY A 518 15.00 10.32 14.81
N ILE A 519 13.76 10.83 14.79
CA ILE A 519 13.22 11.66 13.71
C ILE A 519 13.76 13.09 13.80
N GLU A 520 13.81 13.69 15.00
CA GLU A 520 14.44 15.01 15.19
C GLU A 520 15.92 15.01 14.79
N ALA A 521 16.67 13.96 15.16
CA ALA A 521 18.09 13.81 14.83
C ALA A 521 18.36 13.75 13.31
N ASN A 522 17.48 13.13 12.53
CA ASN A 522 17.63 13.06 11.07
C ASN A 522 17.19 14.33 10.34
N GLY A 523 16.39 15.20 10.97
CA GLY A 523 16.07 16.53 10.44
C GLY A 523 17.21 17.56 10.55
N ALA A 524 18.19 17.33 11.43
CA ALA A 524 19.15 18.35 11.85
C ALA A 524 20.47 18.41 11.03
N ASN A 525 20.77 17.41 10.18
CA ASN A 525 22.11 17.23 9.62
C ASN A 525 22.31 17.91 8.25
N GLY A 526 21.92 19.19 8.14
CA GLY A 526 21.82 19.93 6.87
C GLY A 526 22.48 21.31 6.78
N ALA A 527 22.77 22.00 7.90
CA ALA A 527 23.32 23.37 7.85
C ALA A 527 24.17 23.72 9.09
N ASN A 528 25.48 23.45 9.04
CA ASN A 528 26.42 23.92 10.07
C ASN A 528 27.14 25.18 9.54
N GLY A 529 26.58 26.35 9.85
CA GLY A 529 26.74 27.57 9.04
C GLY A 529 26.95 28.91 9.76
N ASN A 530 27.25 28.90 11.08
CA ASN A 530 27.90 29.99 11.82
C ASN A 530 27.41 31.44 11.55
N GLU A 531 26.43 31.91 12.33
CA GLU A 531 26.28 33.33 12.68
C GLU A 531 25.83 33.46 14.14
N ALA A 532 26.00 34.63 14.75
CA ALA A 532 25.92 34.85 16.20
C ALA A 532 25.24 36.19 16.53
N ASP A 533 25.14 36.49 17.83
CA ASP A 533 24.68 37.76 18.43
C ASP A 533 23.14 38.00 18.30
N GLU A 534 22.42 38.65 19.22
CA GLU A 534 22.51 38.83 20.68
C GLU A 534 21.09 39.22 21.20
N ASP A 535 20.92 39.53 22.50
CA ASP A 535 19.69 40.02 23.19
C ASP A 535 18.46 39.06 23.21
N ASP A 536 17.78 38.73 24.32
CA ASP A 536 17.53 39.33 25.65
C ASP A 536 16.48 40.47 25.72
N ASP A 537 15.21 40.10 25.88
CA ASP A 537 14.43 40.49 27.07
C ASP A 537 13.29 39.46 27.29
N GLY A 538 12.78 39.35 28.52
CA GLY A 538 11.76 38.36 28.89
C GLY A 538 10.49 38.99 29.47
N THR A 539 9.34 38.32 29.29
CA THR A 539 8.19 38.60 30.16
C THR A 539 7.27 37.39 30.31
N THR A 540 7.34 36.73 31.46
CA THR A 540 6.32 35.78 31.92
C THR A 540 5.08 36.55 32.39
N LEU A 541 3.91 36.23 31.87
CA LEU A 541 2.64 36.69 32.43
C LEU A 541 1.96 35.54 33.19
N ILE A 542 1.90 35.70 34.51
CA ILE A 542 1.00 35.00 35.42
C ILE A 542 0.03 36.06 35.93
N ASP A 543 -1.26 35.73 35.97
CA ASP A 543 -2.33 36.17 36.89
C ASP A 543 -3.68 35.89 36.18
N SER A 544 -4.51 34.95 36.61
CA SER A 544 -5.21 34.72 37.89
C SER A 544 -6.57 35.42 37.96
N ASP A 545 -7.61 34.67 38.31
CA ASP A 545 -8.99 35.15 38.46
C ASP A 545 -9.16 36.18 39.58
N ASP A 546 -10.08 37.14 39.39
CA ASP A 546 -10.93 37.65 40.48
C ASP A 546 -12.26 38.23 39.91
N PRO A 547 -13.45 37.85 40.43
CA PRO A 547 -14.74 38.32 39.88
C PRO A 547 -15.55 39.23 40.84
N ASP A 548 -15.84 40.48 40.44
CA ASP A 548 -17.07 41.23 40.83
C ASP A 548 -17.14 42.62 40.14
N ALA A 549 -18.03 42.79 39.14
CA ALA A 549 -18.50 44.07 38.60
C ALA A 549 -19.75 43.93 37.69
#